data_AF-A0A7X8DG15-F1
#
_entry.id   AF-A0A7X8DG15-F1
#
_cell.length_a   1.000
_cell.length_b   1.000
_cell.length_c   1.000
_cell.angle_alpha   90.00
_cell.angle_beta   90.00
_cell.angle_gamma   90.00
#
_symmetry.space_group_name_H-M   'P 1'
#
loop_
_entity.id
_entity.type
_entity.pdbx_description
1 polymer ?
#
loop_
_entity_poly.entity_id
_entity_poly.type
_entity_poly.pdbx_seq_one_letter_code
_entity_poly.pdbx_strand_id
1 'polypeptide(L)'
;MYPHTVLEYEFLYRNKMATVYLLNGSIKIIGFTKENSTFNLQVLTIGHHPRRKGLGRMALQFLRPRFKKIVVIGIRWGALPFWLKMKECGLVDHLLTIKEGRTLYLIKRTTKLDRAG
;
A
#
# COMPACT_ATOMS: atom_id res chain seq x y z
N MET A 1 14.40 -10.60 2.65
CA MET A 1 14.46 -10.16 4.06
C MET A 1 13.02 -10.14 4.57
N TYR A 2 12.74 -10.78 5.69
CA TYR A 2 11.42 -10.73 6.34
C TYR A 2 11.54 -9.89 7.62
N PRO A 3 10.47 -9.25 8.10
CA PRO A 3 10.52 -8.51 9.35
C PRO A 3 10.82 -9.46 10.52
N HIS A 4 11.68 -9.03 11.44
CA HIS A 4 12.07 -9.78 12.63
C HIS A 4 11.10 -9.55 13.79
N THR A 5 10.45 -8.38 13.84
CA THR A 5 9.38 -8.09 14.79
C THR A 5 8.14 -7.56 14.07
N VAL A 6 6.97 -8.04 14.50
CA VAL A 6 5.67 -7.70 13.93
C VAL A 6 4.70 -7.46 15.08
N LEU A 7 4.11 -6.27 15.11
CA LEU A 7 2.96 -5.98 15.95
C LEU A 7 1.74 -5.77 15.05
N GLU A 8 0.66 -6.51 15.33
CA GLU A 8 -0.62 -6.42 14.64
C GLU A 8 -1.70 -5.96 15.62
N TYR A 9 -2.48 -4.95 15.22
CA TYR A 9 -3.60 -4.47 16.02
C TYR A 9 -4.65 -3.79 15.16
N GLU A 10 -5.85 -3.68 15.69
CA GLU A 10 -6.97 -3.02 15.03
C GLU A 10 -7.39 -1.75 15.75
N PHE A 11 -7.87 -0.76 15.01
CA PHE A 11 -8.46 0.44 15.59
C PHE A 11 -9.50 1.06 14.66
N LEU A 12 -10.42 1.85 15.24
CA LEU A 12 -11.44 2.54 14.46
C LEU A 12 -10.82 3.73 13.72
N TYR A 13 -10.82 3.68 12.39
CA TYR A 13 -10.36 4.75 11.52
C TYR A 13 -11.47 5.16 10.54
N ARG A 14 -11.95 6.40 10.65
CA ARG A 14 -13.04 6.94 9.80
C ARG A 14 -14.28 6.02 9.78
N ASN A 15 -14.71 5.58 10.97
CA ASN A 15 -15.85 4.68 11.17
C ASN A 15 -15.71 3.29 10.53
N LYS A 16 -14.47 2.87 10.25
CA LYS A 16 -14.16 1.51 9.75
C LYS A 16 -13.05 0.90 10.59
N MET A 17 -13.13 -0.40 10.84
CA MET A 17 -12.05 -1.10 11.54
C MET A 17 -10.84 -1.21 10.62
N ALA A 18 -9.74 -0.57 11.00
CA ALA A 18 -8.49 -0.61 10.27
C ALA A 18 -7.52 -1.58 10.94
N THR A 19 -6.86 -2.39 10.12
CA THR A 19 -5.79 -3.29 10.56
C THR A 19 -4.45 -2.58 10.38
N VAL A 20 -3.60 -2.66 11.41
CA VAL A 20 -2.26 -2.09 11.42
C VAL A 20 -1.23 -3.19 11.54
N TYR A 21 -0.20 -3.12 10.68
CA TYR A 21 1.03 -3.89 10.84
C TYR A 21 2.19 -2.93 11.12
N LEU A 22 2.81 -3.05 12.28
CA LEU A 22 4.06 -2.36 12.62
C LEU A 22 5.21 -3.36 12.54
N LEU A 23 6.04 -3.23 11.51
CA LEU A 23 7.18 -4.10 11.24
C LEU A 23 8.47 -3.45 11.72
N ASN A 24 9.30 -4.21 12.44
CA ASN A 24 10.61 -3.77 12.94
C ASN A 24 10.55 -2.42 13.68
N GLY A 25 9.44 -2.13 14.36
CA GLY A 25 9.19 -0.88 15.09
C GLY A 25 9.17 0.41 14.24
N SER A 26 9.32 0.32 12.92
CA SER A 26 9.61 1.49 12.07
C SER A 26 8.81 1.53 10.77
N ILE A 27 8.21 0.42 10.33
CA ILE A 27 7.39 0.40 9.12
C ILE A 27 5.95 0.15 9.51
N LYS A 28 5.09 1.14 9.29
CA LYS A 28 3.67 1.07 9.60
C LYS A 28 2.86 0.90 8.32
N ILE A 29 2.08 -0.17 8.27
CA ILE A 29 1.10 -0.44 7.22
C ILE A 29 -0.27 -0.27 7.84
N ILE A 30 -1.15 0.48 7.20
CA ILE A 30 -2.55 0.62 7.60
C ILE A 30 -3.42 0.31 6.40
N GLY A 31 -4.40 -0.55 6.61
CA GLY A 31 -5.40 -0.87 5.60
C GLY A 31 -6.65 -1.47 6.19
N PHE A 32 -7.53 -1.92 5.31
CA PHE A 32 -8.79 -2.54 5.68
C PHE A 32 -8.88 -3.91 5.04
N THR A 33 -9.11 -4.92 5.87
CA THR A 33 -9.44 -6.24 5.38
C THR A 33 -10.86 -6.23 4.83
N LYS A 34 -11.03 -6.84 3.66
CA LYS A 34 -12.30 -7.05 2.98
C LYS A 34 -12.49 -8.55 2.74
N GLU A 35 -13.71 -8.90 2.33
CA GLU A 35 -14.05 -10.24 1.86
C GLU A 35 -13.06 -10.77 0.81
N ASN A 36 -13.01 -12.10 0.68
CA ASN A 36 -12.13 -12.81 -0.25
C ASN A 36 -10.63 -12.53 -0.06
N SER A 37 -10.20 -12.33 1.20
CA SER A 37 -8.80 -12.06 1.56
C SER A 37 -8.22 -10.87 0.79
N THR A 38 -9.04 -9.81 0.62
CA THR A 38 -8.62 -8.58 -0.04
C THR A 38 -8.16 -7.57 1.01
N PHE A 39 -6.99 -6.97 0.82
CA PHE A 39 -6.48 -5.91 1.67
C PHE A 39 -6.43 -4.58 0.93
N ASN A 40 -7.20 -3.62 1.43
CA ASN A 40 -7.16 -2.25 0.95
C ASN A 40 -6.08 -1.47 1.71
N LEU A 41 -4.87 -1.42 1.16
CA LEU A 41 -3.75 -0.68 1.71
C LEU A 41 -3.98 0.83 1.51
N GLN A 42 -4.02 1.57 2.60
CA GLN A 42 -4.20 3.03 2.57
C GLN A 42 -2.94 3.80 2.95
N VAL A 43 -2.17 3.28 3.91
CA VAL A 43 -0.96 3.95 4.39
C VAL A 43 0.18 2.95 4.44
N LEU A 44 1.32 3.36 3.89
CA LEU A 44 2.60 2.74 4.12
C LEU A 44 3.56 3.83 4.53
N THR A 45 3.92 3.85 5.81
CA THR A 45 4.90 4.78 6.36
C THR A 45 6.14 4.00 6.74
N ILE A 46 7.29 4.45 6.25
CA ILE A 46 8.59 4.05 6.73
C ILE A 46 9.01 5.20 7.64
N GLY A 47 9.35 4.94 8.90
CA GLY A 47 9.63 5.95 9.93
C GLY A 47 10.76 6.92 9.57
N HIS A 48 11.21 7.74 10.53
CA HIS A 48 12.15 8.87 10.33
C HIS A 48 13.53 8.53 9.74
N HIS A 49 13.79 7.30 9.29
CA HIS A 49 15.03 6.96 8.62
C HIS A 49 15.10 7.55 7.20
N PRO A 50 16.29 7.99 6.76
CA PRO A 50 16.51 8.41 5.38
C PRO A 50 16.05 7.31 4.44
N ARG A 51 15.49 7.65 3.27
CA ARG A 51 14.91 6.72 2.28
C ARG A 51 15.78 5.47 2.07
N ARG A 52 15.59 4.43 2.89
CA ARG A 52 16.36 3.19 2.78
C ARG A 52 15.74 2.36 1.67
N LYS A 53 16.53 2.13 0.62
CA LYS A 53 16.14 1.28 -0.50
C LYS A 53 15.69 -0.09 0.04
N GLY A 54 14.56 -0.59 -0.43
CA GLY A 54 14.09 -1.96 -0.14
C GLY A 54 13.07 -2.13 0.99
N LEU A 55 12.93 -1.20 1.94
CA LEU A 55 11.99 -1.38 3.07
C LEU A 55 10.52 -1.46 2.63
N GLY A 56 10.11 -0.62 1.68
CA GLY A 56 8.76 -0.69 1.12
C GLY A 56 8.48 -2.02 0.42
N ARG A 57 9.49 -2.57 -0.29
CA ARG A 57 9.39 -3.88 -0.93
C ARG A 57 9.25 -4.99 0.10
N MET A 58 10.09 -4.96 1.14
CA MET A 58 10.05 -5.91 2.26
C MET A 58 8.67 -5.92 2.95
N ALA A 59 8.11 -4.74 3.20
CA ALA A 59 6.80 -4.59 3.82
C ALA A 59 5.68 -5.25 2.98
N LEU A 60 5.74 -5.08 1.66
CA LEU A 60 4.76 -5.70 0.77
C LEU A 60 5.01 -7.21 0.59
N GLN A 61 6.26 -7.67 0.64
CA GLN A 61 6.56 -9.11 0.69
C GLN A 61 6.00 -9.78 1.94
N PHE A 62 5.96 -9.07 3.06
CA PHE A 62 5.26 -9.54 4.26
C PHE A 62 3.74 -9.63 4.06
N LEU A 63 3.11 -8.66 3.39
CA LEU A 63 1.65 -8.70 3.14
C LEU A 63 1.24 -9.72 2.08
N ARG A 64 2.06 -9.91 1.04
CA ARG A 64 1.71 -10.68 -0.16
C ARG A 64 1.17 -12.09 0.12
N PRO A 65 1.75 -12.92 1.00
CA PRO A 65 1.21 -14.25 1.28
C PRO A 65 -0.07 -14.24 2.14
N ARG A 66 -0.38 -13.13 2.83
CA ARG A 66 -1.54 -13.02 3.74
C ARG A 66 -2.84 -12.71 3.01
N PHE A 67 -2.74 -12.14 1.80
CA PHE A 67 -3.89 -11.64 1.08
C PHE A 67 -3.87 -12.14 -0.36
N LYS A 68 -5.02 -12.60 -0.86
CA LYS A 68 -5.19 -12.96 -2.27
C LYS A 68 -5.13 -11.73 -3.16
N LYS A 69 -5.58 -10.59 -2.64
CA LYS A 69 -5.62 -9.33 -3.39
C LYS A 69 -5.20 -8.16 -2.53
N ILE A 70 -4.34 -7.29 -3.04
CA ILE A 70 -3.88 -6.06 -2.40
C ILE A 70 -4.21 -4.89 -3.32
N VAL A 71 -5.06 -3.98 -2.83
CA VAL A 71 -5.48 -2.77 -3.53
C VAL A 71 -4.95 -1.56 -2.80
N VAL A 72 -4.24 -0.68 -3.49
CA VAL A 72 -3.70 0.55 -2.90
C VAL A 72 -4.67 1.70 -3.16
N ILE A 73 -5.04 2.40 -2.09
CA ILE A 73 -5.93 3.56 -2.11
C ILE A 73 -5.26 4.79 -1.49
N GLY A 74 -5.67 5.98 -1.91
CA GLY A 74 -5.21 7.24 -1.33
C GLY A 74 -3.74 7.55 -1.61
N ILE A 75 -3.23 7.14 -2.76
CA ILE A 75 -1.84 7.30 -3.18
C ILE A 75 -1.49 8.78 -3.27
N ARG A 76 -0.43 9.23 -2.60
CA ARG A 76 0.12 10.58 -2.82
C ARG A 76 0.81 10.63 -4.18
N TRP A 77 0.67 11.72 -4.92
CA TRP A 77 1.32 11.92 -6.24
C TRP A 77 2.81 11.55 -6.24
N GLY A 78 3.58 12.07 -5.28
CA GLY A 78 5.01 11.77 -5.17
C GLY A 78 5.37 10.31 -4.85
N ALA A 79 4.40 9.49 -4.41
CA ALA A 79 4.58 8.07 -4.16
C ALA A 79 4.08 7.18 -5.31
N LEU A 80 3.41 7.74 -6.32
CA LEU A 80 2.86 6.98 -7.44
C LEU A 80 3.91 6.15 -8.21
N PRO A 81 5.12 6.68 -8.52
CA PRO A 81 6.14 5.87 -9.20
C PRO A 81 6.56 4.62 -8.41
N PHE A 82 6.62 4.73 -7.08
CA PHE A 82 6.90 3.58 -6.23
C PHE A 82 5.79 2.53 -6.36
N TRP A 83 4.53 2.93 -6.28
CA TRP A 83 3.40 2.01 -6.33
C TRP A 83 3.22 1.34 -7.70
N LEU A 84 3.50 2.06 -8.79
CA LEU A 84 3.53 1.48 -10.14
C LEU A 84 4.56 0.35 -10.21
N LYS A 85 5.79 0.60 -9.73
CA LYS A 85 6.83 -0.43 -9.68
C LYS A 85 6.45 -1.63 -8.80
N MET A 86 5.79 -1.40 -7.66
CA MET A 86 5.32 -2.50 -6.80
C MET A 86 4.23 -3.34 -7.47
N LYS A 87 3.38 -2.73 -8.30
CA LYS A 87 2.38 -3.42 -9.11
C LYS A 87 3.06 -4.28 -10.19
N GLU A 88 4.02 -3.71 -10.92
CA GLU A 88 4.82 -4.45 -11.92
C GLU A 88 5.55 -5.65 -11.30
N CYS A 89 6.04 -5.51 -10.07
CA CYS A 89 6.67 -6.60 -9.32
C CYS A 89 5.68 -7.64 -8.74
N GLY A 90 4.37 -7.50 -8.99
CA GLY A 90 3.35 -8.41 -8.46
C GLY A 90 3.11 -8.32 -6.95
N LEU A 91 3.63 -7.28 -6.29
CA LEU A 91 3.48 -7.09 -4.84
C LEU A 91 2.15 -6.44 -4.47
N VAL A 92 1.52 -5.75 -5.42
CA VAL A 92 0.15 -5.21 -5.30
C VAL A 92 -0.61 -5.46 -6.60
N ASP A 93 -1.92 -5.61 -6.52
CA ASP A 93 -2.74 -5.99 -7.68
C ASP A 93 -3.30 -4.77 -8.41
N HIS A 94 -3.82 -3.79 -7.63
CA HIS A 94 -4.48 -2.62 -8.18
C HIS A 94 -4.08 -1.34 -7.46
N LEU A 95 -3.96 -0.26 -8.22
CA LEU A 95 -3.86 1.11 -7.71
C LEU A 95 -5.18 1.78 -8.04
N LEU A 96 -5.93 2.20 -7.02
CA LEU A 96 -7.32 2.61 -7.20
C LEU A 96 -7.50 4.13 -7.13
N THR A 97 -6.90 4.81 -6.15
CA THR A 97 -7.11 6.25 -5.99
C THR A 97 -5.83 7.01 -5.69
N ILE A 98 -5.74 8.23 -6.23
CA ILE A 98 -4.73 9.24 -5.89
C ILE A 98 -5.37 10.28 -4.98
N LYS A 99 -4.67 10.67 -3.92
CA LYS A 99 -5.10 11.70 -2.96
C LYS A 99 -4.31 12.98 -3.17
N GLU A 100 -5.04 14.08 -3.38
CA GLU A 100 -4.51 15.44 -3.47
C GLU A 100 -5.29 16.32 -2.49
N GLY A 101 -4.63 16.75 -1.40
CA GLY A 101 -5.30 17.45 -0.31
C GLY A 101 -6.46 16.62 0.27
N ARG A 102 -7.69 17.13 0.16
CA ARG A 102 -8.92 16.46 0.60
C ARG A 102 -9.61 15.66 -0.51
N THR A 103 -9.16 15.80 -1.76
CA THR A 103 -9.77 15.20 -2.94
C THR A 103 -9.16 13.82 -3.24
N LEU A 104 -10.01 12.89 -3.70
CA LEU A 104 -9.61 11.57 -4.17
C LEU A 104 -9.98 11.42 -5.64
N TYR A 105 -9.00 11.13 -6.49
CA TYR A 105 -9.21 10.82 -7.90
C TYR A 105 -9.13 9.32 -8.12
N LEU A 106 -10.09 8.76 -8.86
CA LEU A 106 -10.03 7.37 -9.30
C LEU A 106 -8.99 7.24 -10.41
N ILE A 107 -8.05 6.33 -10.24
CA ILE A 107 -7.18 5.89 -11.33
C ILE A 107 -8.06 5.06 -12.26
N LYS A 108 -8.55 5.68 -13.34
CA LYS A 108 -9.20 4.93 -14.42
C LYS A 108 -8.22 3.87 -14.91
N ARG A 109 -8.71 2.66 -15.19
CA ARG A 109 -7.93 1.64 -15.92
C ARG A 109 -7.65 2.18 -17.33
N THR A 110 -6.68 3.05 -17.49
CA THR A 110 -6.12 3.37 -18.79
C THR A 110 -5.11 2.29 -19.11
N THR A 111 -5.56 1.25 -19.80
CA THR A 111 -4.72 0.23 -20.44
C THR A 111 -4.03 0.75 -21.71
N LYS A 112 -3.91 2.06 -21.90
CA LYS A 112 -3.23 2.65 -23.05
C LYS A 112 -2.34 3.79 -22.60
N LEU A 113 -1.06 3.47 -22.47
CA LEU A 113 0.01 4.42 -22.70
C LEU A 113 0.27 4.44 -24.22
N ASP A 114 -0.72 4.88 -25.01
CA ASP A 114 -0.50 5.09 -26.43
C ASP A 114 0.29 6.39 -26.57
N ARG A 115 1.54 6.29 -27.02
CA ARG A 115 2.26 7.43 -27.58
C ARG A 115 1.46 7.88 -28.80
N ALA A 116 0.95 9.10 -28.77
CA ALA A 116 0.49 9.74 -29.99
C ALA A 116 1.72 9.94 -30.90
N GLY A 117 1.67 9.32 -32.08
CA GLY A 117 2.57 9.62 -33.20
C GLY A 117 2.16 10.90 -33.90
#